data_AF-A0A662BTQ8-F1
#
_entry.id   AF-A0A662BTQ8-F1
#
_cell.length_a   1.000
_cell.length_b   1.000
_cell.length_c   1.000
_cell.angle_alpha   90.00
_cell.angle_beta   90.00
_cell.angle_gamma   90.00
#
_symmetry.space_group_name_H-M   'P 1'
#
loop_
_entity.id
_entity.type
_entity.pdbx_description
1 polymer ?
#
loop_
_entity_poly.entity_id
_entity_poly.type
_entity_poly.pdbx_seq_one_letter_code
_entity_poly.pdbx_strand_id
1 'polypeptide(L)'
;MSKLQYKVSEDCIGCRACVDVANSNFDMNGDNIAYLKKQPEGKDEEQSCEEALNVCPVNAISVQKMELSDADIEPVLANSIIKTTLDAYPQLKPVLVKISPKFKKLQNPAMYNTIARFASFKDAARLAGISVCEILHTLNKVLGVEDKLVQQMPGCITTLKEDEIVVGEEITWEESVERYIYNSEVITELMDKVSKLKPQDNLVIISVEKPNALLKAAVGLGLKINIEKNREYRVSIFNAKPEKKDIDWKERKDEFEVLDVRTLKTNPFDIILKRSSEIEENDGFILKQNFEPTPIINMLNEMGFESIIESKEQDGVWVYFYKKPISENVGKKDNDKPSV
;
A
#
# COMPACT_ATOMS: atom_id res chain seq x y z
N MET A 1 13.83 14.14 25.55
CA MET A 1 14.10 13.31 26.75
C MET A 1 15.60 13.02 26.81
N SER A 2 16.27 13.25 27.96
CA SER A 2 17.70 12.97 28.08
C SER A 2 17.94 11.50 28.42
N LYS A 3 18.69 10.77 27.59
CA LYS A 3 19.09 9.39 27.87
C LYS A 3 20.57 9.37 28.28
N LEU A 4 20.87 8.73 29.40
CA LEU A 4 22.25 8.52 29.84
C LEU A 4 22.84 7.34 29.05
N GLN A 5 24.04 7.53 28.51
CA GLN A 5 24.78 6.48 27.79
C GLN A 5 26.12 6.25 28.49
N TYR A 6 26.30 5.06 29.04
CA TYR A 6 27.54 4.63 29.68
C TYR A 6 28.51 4.01 28.66
N LYS A 7 29.81 4.22 28.86
CA LYS A 7 30.89 3.62 28.06
C LYS A 7 32.08 3.30 28.94
N VAL A 8 32.85 2.29 28.56
CA VAL A 8 34.16 1.97 29.17
C VAL A 8 35.25 2.30 28.16
N SER A 9 36.26 3.07 28.57
CA SER A 9 37.44 3.41 27.75
C SER A 9 38.52 2.34 27.84
N GLU A 10 39.54 2.49 26.99
CA GLU A 10 40.73 1.64 26.97
C GLU A 10 41.66 1.86 28.18
N ASP A 11 41.42 2.89 29.00
CA ASP A 11 42.19 3.18 30.23
C ASP A 11 41.90 2.20 31.37
N CYS A 12 40.97 1.25 31.16
CA CYS A 12 40.63 0.25 32.15
C CYS A 12 41.85 -0.59 32.55
N ILE A 13 42.10 -0.69 33.86
CA ILE A 13 43.20 -1.49 34.42
C ILE A 13 42.77 -2.90 34.86
N GLY A 14 41.54 -3.30 34.58
CA GLY A 14 41.08 -4.66 34.86
C GLY A 14 40.80 -5.00 36.33
N CYS A 15 40.50 -4.00 37.18
CA CYS A 15 40.28 -4.18 38.62
C CYS A 15 38.96 -4.89 39.00
N ARG A 16 38.02 -5.03 38.06
CA ARG A 16 36.71 -5.71 38.18
C ARG A 16 35.67 -5.07 39.12
N ALA A 17 35.99 -3.95 39.80
CA ALA A 17 35.07 -3.27 40.71
C ALA A 17 33.69 -2.95 40.09
N CYS A 18 33.64 -2.56 38.82
CA CYS A 18 32.38 -2.29 38.10
C CYS A 18 31.50 -3.54 37.89
N VAL A 19 32.12 -4.71 37.74
CA VAL A 19 31.39 -5.98 37.58
C VAL A 19 30.79 -6.41 38.92
N ASP A 20 31.47 -6.13 40.03
CA ASP A 20 30.97 -6.50 41.36
C ASP A 20 29.72 -5.71 41.76
N VAL A 21 29.67 -4.42 41.42
CA VAL A 21 28.52 -3.54 41.75
C VAL A 21 27.45 -3.50 40.65
N ALA A 22 27.78 -3.85 39.41
CA ALA A 22 26.86 -3.77 38.26
C ALA A 22 27.05 -4.95 37.26
N ASN A 23 27.03 -6.19 37.76
CA ASN A 23 27.26 -7.42 36.98
C ASN A 23 26.29 -7.61 35.78
N SER A 24 25.11 -7.00 35.87
CA SER A 24 24.06 -7.07 34.86
C SER A 24 24.40 -6.21 33.64
N ASN A 25 25.26 -5.20 33.82
CA ASN A 25 25.61 -4.22 32.80
C ASN A 25 27.07 -4.33 32.36
N PHE A 26 28.01 -4.76 33.20
CA PHE A 26 29.45 -4.84 32.88
C PHE A 26 29.98 -6.30 32.86
N ASP A 27 30.95 -6.59 31.99
CA ASP A 27 31.79 -7.81 32.04
C ASP A 27 33.27 -7.48 31.81
N MET A 28 34.12 -8.51 31.91
CA MET A 28 35.52 -8.49 31.49
C MET A 28 35.70 -9.26 30.19
N ASN A 29 36.51 -8.73 29.27
CA ASN A 29 36.91 -9.45 28.05
C ASN A 29 38.14 -10.35 28.29
N GLY A 30 38.64 -11.00 27.23
CA GLY A 30 39.79 -11.89 27.28
C GLY A 30 41.12 -11.22 27.65
N ASP A 31 41.22 -9.91 27.46
CA ASP A 31 42.39 -9.09 27.81
C ASP A 31 42.26 -8.45 29.21
N ASN A 32 41.28 -8.91 30.00
CA ASN A 32 40.96 -8.39 31.33
C ASN A 32 40.60 -6.89 31.33
N ILE A 33 40.01 -6.39 30.25
CA ILE A 33 39.44 -5.05 30.13
C ILE A 33 37.92 -5.12 30.35
N ALA A 34 37.40 -4.21 31.17
CA ALA A 34 35.96 -4.13 31.39
C ALA A 34 35.25 -3.59 30.13
N TYR A 35 34.07 -4.13 29.83
CA TYR A 35 33.20 -3.61 28.78
C TYR A 35 31.73 -3.61 29.24
N LEU A 36 30.94 -2.75 28.60
CA LEU A 36 29.51 -2.67 28.88
C LEU A 36 28.74 -3.70 28.03
N LYS A 37 28.14 -4.71 28.69
CA LYS A 37 27.25 -5.71 28.09
C LYS A 37 25.98 -5.09 27.54
N LYS A 38 25.37 -4.19 28.33
CA LYS A 38 24.13 -3.49 28.02
C LYS A 38 24.03 -2.17 28.78
N GLN A 39 23.35 -1.19 28.19
CA GLN A 39 22.96 0.04 28.88
C GLN A 39 21.96 -0.26 30.00
N PRO A 40 21.91 0.54 31.09
CA PRO A 40 20.95 0.34 32.15
C PRO A 40 19.51 0.47 31.65
N GLU A 41 18.66 -0.49 32.03
CA GLU A 41 17.24 -0.52 31.72
C GLU A 41 16.43 -0.34 33.01
N GLY A 42 16.14 0.91 33.38
CA GLY A 42 15.37 1.25 34.58
C GLY A 42 16.22 1.75 35.75
N LYS A 43 15.55 2.22 36.80
CA LYS A 43 16.19 2.98 37.89
C LYS A 43 17.24 2.19 38.66
N ASP A 44 17.00 0.91 38.91
CA ASP A 44 17.91 0.07 39.70
C ASP A 44 19.23 -0.15 38.95
N GLU A 45 19.18 -0.44 37.65
CA GLU A 45 20.38 -0.57 36.81
C GLU A 45 21.09 0.77 36.60
N GLU A 46 20.35 1.87 36.49
CA GLU A 46 20.92 3.22 36.40
C GLU A 46 21.74 3.53 37.66
N GLN A 47 21.20 3.21 38.84
CA GLN A 47 21.89 3.39 40.11
C GLN A 47 23.15 2.50 40.21
N SER A 48 23.06 1.23 39.81
CA SER A 48 24.23 0.34 39.78
C SER A 48 25.30 0.82 38.79
N CYS A 49 24.92 1.36 37.63
CA CYS A 49 25.88 1.91 36.66
C CYS A 49 26.53 3.21 37.16
N GLU A 50 25.79 4.04 37.89
CA GLU A 50 26.32 5.23 38.56
C GLU A 50 27.31 4.84 39.67
N GLU A 51 26.99 3.81 40.46
CA GLU A 51 27.91 3.25 41.45
C GLU A 51 29.17 2.68 40.79
N ALA A 52 29.03 1.93 39.70
CA ALA A 52 30.15 1.41 38.91
C ALA A 52 31.09 2.52 38.43
N LEU A 53 30.53 3.64 37.98
CA LEU A 53 31.29 4.83 37.57
C LEU A 53 32.11 5.40 38.75
N ASN A 54 31.50 5.51 39.94
CA ASN A 54 32.12 6.07 41.13
C ASN A 54 33.22 5.18 41.74
N VAL A 55 33.11 3.85 41.61
CA VAL A 55 34.11 2.91 42.15
C VAL A 55 35.27 2.63 41.18
N CYS A 56 35.24 3.19 39.97
CA CYS A 56 36.30 2.96 38.98
C CYS A 56 37.59 3.74 39.35
N PRO A 57 38.70 3.08 39.75
CA PRO A 57 39.88 3.76 40.28
C PRO A 57 40.62 4.63 39.27
N VAL A 58 40.37 4.40 37.98
CA VAL A 58 41.00 5.09 36.84
C VAL A 58 40.01 5.89 36.02
N ASN A 59 38.76 6.03 36.48
CA ASN A 59 37.69 6.73 35.78
C ASN A 59 37.49 6.27 34.31
N ALA A 60 37.73 4.99 34.03
CA ALA A 60 37.55 4.42 32.70
C ALA A 60 36.07 4.34 32.28
N ILE A 61 35.13 4.60 33.18
CA ILE A 61 33.69 4.61 32.89
C ILE A 61 33.23 6.05 32.74
N SER A 62 32.59 6.35 31.61
CA SER A 62 32.01 7.67 31.33
C SER A 62 30.52 7.56 31.09
N VAL A 63 29.78 8.62 31.45
CA VAL A 63 28.36 8.77 31.15
C VAL A 63 28.16 10.04 30.32
N GLN A 64 27.49 9.88 29.18
CA GLN A 64 27.08 11.00 28.33
C GLN A 64 25.58 11.18 28.45
N LYS A 65 25.14 12.40 28.78
CA LYS A 65 23.75 12.79 28.71
C LYS A 65 23.47 13.13 27.25
N MET A 66 22.88 12.19 26.52
CA MET A 66 22.40 12.48 25.17
C MET A 66 21.16 13.36 25.31
N GLU A 67 21.33 14.66 25.10
CA GLU A 67 20.22 15.55 24.79
C GLU A 67 19.83 15.27 23.34
N LEU A 68 18.81 14.45 23.13
CA LEU A 68 18.15 14.44 21.83
C LEU A 68 17.38 15.76 21.72
N SER A 69 17.92 16.68 20.93
CA SER A 69 17.15 17.82 20.44
C SER A 69 16.06 17.26 19.50
N ASP A 70 14.84 17.79 19.57
CA ASP A 70 13.74 17.36 18.68
C ASP A 70 14.09 17.57 17.18
N ALA A 71 15.15 18.36 16.90
CA ALA A 71 15.64 18.60 15.55
C ALA A 71 16.30 17.37 14.90
N ASP A 72 16.94 16.47 15.67
CA ASP A 72 17.81 15.41 15.13
C ASP A 72 17.17 14.02 15.05
N ILE A 73 15.94 13.86 15.51
CA ILE A 73 15.21 12.59 15.39
C ILE A 73 14.68 12.46 13.96
N GLU A 74 15.19 11.47 13.23
CA GLU A 74 14.65 11.04 11.94
C GLU A 74 13.38 10.18 12.14
N PRO A 75 12.39 10.29 11.24
CA PRO A 75 11.17 9.49 11.35
C PRO A 75 11.46 8.00 11.14
N VAL A 76 10.74 7.16 11.87
CA VAL A 76 10.68 5.72 11.62
C VAL A 76 9.89 5.47 10.34
N LEU A 77 10.50 4.76 9.39
CA LEU A 77 9.92 4.45 8.08
C LEU A 77 9.57 2.96 7.97
N ALA A 78 8.82 2.60 6.93
CA ALA A 78 8.39 1.22 6.68
C ALA A 78 9.56 0.22 6.56
N ASN A 79 10.68 0.67 5.98
CA ASN A 79 11.90 -0.11 5.80
C ASN A 79 12.87 0.00 6.99
N SER A 80 12.58 0.80 8.01
CA SER A 80 13.41 0.89 9.21
C SER A 80 13.48 -0.48 9.90
N ILE A 81 14.69 -0.87 10.30
CA ILE A 81 14.96 -2.15 10.96
C ILE A 81 14.46 -2.08 12.40
N ILE A 82 13.68 -3.09 12.79
CA ILE A 82 13.02 -3.14 14.11
C ILE A 82 14.04 -3.10 15.24
N LYS A 83 15.10 -3.92 15.19
CA LYS A 83 16.12 -3.94 16.25
C LYS A 83 16.84 -2.60 16.39
N THR A 84 17.34 -2.04 15.29
CA THR A 84 18.03 -0.74 15.30
C THR A 84 17.14 0.35 15.88
N THR A 85 15.86 0.37 15.46
CA THR A 85 14.89 1.38 15.92
C THR A 85 14.54 1.21 17.40
N LEU A 86 14.28 -0.02 17.86
CA LEU A 86 13.89 -0.29 19.24
C LEU A 86 15.09 -0.28 20.21
N ASP A 87 16.32 -0.45 19.74
CA ASP A 87 17.54 -0.23 20.53
C ASP A 87 17.79 1.28 20.71
N ALA A 88 17.57 2.08 19.67
CA ALA A 88 17.61 3.54 19.74
C ALA A 88 16.47 4.10 20.63
N TYR A 89 15.25 3.55 20.48
CA TYR A 89 14.04 4.00 21.16
C TYR A 89 13.31 2.88 21.92
N PRO A 90 13.86 2.38 23.05
CA PRO A 90 13.27 1.27 23.82
C PRO A 90 11.83 1.52 24.29
N GLN A 91 11.44 2.78 24.48
CA GLN A 91 10.08 3.17 24.86
C GLN A 91 9.01 2.77 23.83
N LEU A 92 9.40 2.46 22.59
CA LEU A 92 8.47 2.01 21.55
C LEU A 92 8.09 0.53 21.68
N LYS A 93 8.85 -0.28 22.43
CA LYS A 93 8.55 -1.70 22.68
C LYS A 93 7.15 -1.89 23.28
N PRO A 94 6.76 -1.21 24.38
CA PRO A 94 5.40 -1.32 24.93
C PRO A 94 4.33 -0.72 24.01
N VAL A 95 4.68 0.26 23.17
CA VAL A 95 3.75 0.88 22.20
C VAL A 95 3.34 -0.15 21.13
N LEU A 96 4.30 -0.91 20.59
CA LEU A 96 4.00 -2.00 19.66
C LEU A 96 3.04 -3.03 20.26
N VAL A 97 3.25 -3.42 21.52
CA VAL A 97 2.36 -4.38 22.20
C VAL A 97 0.94 -3.82 22.38
N LYS A 98 0.80 -2.50 22.57
CA LYS A 98 -0.52 -1.83 22.62
C LYS A 98 -1.22 -1.83 21.26
N ILE A 99 -0.49 -1.65 20.17
CA ILE A 99 -1.03 -1.74 18.79
C ILE A 99 -1.55 -3.15 18.54
N SER A 100 -0.80 -4.19 18.94
CA SER A 100 -1.30 -5.56 18.88
C SER A 100 -0.60 -6.51 19.84
N PRO A 101 -1.35 -7.42 20.49
CA PRO A 101 -0.78 -8.45 21.35
C PRO A 101 0.17 -9.39 20.60
N LYS A 102 0.13 -9.46 19.26
CA LYS A 102 1.06 -10.26 18.44
C LYS A 102 2.51 -9.81 18.60
N PHE A 103 2.76 -8.56 18.98
CA PHE A 103 4.09 -8.01 19.24
C PHE A 103 4.67 -8.37 20.61
N LYS A 104 3.92 -9.07 21.51
CA LYS A 104 4.44 -9.51 22.82
C LYS A 104 5.74 -10.30 22.72
N LYS A 105 5.92 -11.08 21.65
CA LYS A 105 7.14 -11.88 21.43
C LYS A 105 8.41 -11.02 21.27
N LEU A 106 8.29 -9.76 20.85
CA LEU A 106 9.41 -8.82 20.76
C LEU A 106 9.98 -8.41 22.13
N GLN A 107 9.25 -8.66 23.22
CA GLN A 107 9.76 -8.48 24.59
C GLN A 107 10.72 -9.61 25.00
N ASN A 108 10.74 -10.74 24.28
CA ASN A 108 11.62 -11.85 24.59
C ASN A 108 13.03 -11.59 23.98
N PRO A 109 14.10 -11.55 24.80
CA PRO A 109 15.45 -11.23 24.34
C PRO A 109 15.98 -12.16 23.23
N ALA A 110 15.61 -13.45 23.25
CA ALA A 110 16.09 -14.42 22.27
C ALA A 110 15.49 -14.14 20.88
N MET A 111 14.19 -13.87 20.81
CA MET A 111 13.49 -13.50 19.57
C MET A 111 13.96 -12.13 19.06
N TYR A 112 14.13 -11.18 19.97
CA TYR A 112 14.57 -9.82 19.65
C TYR A 112 15.99 -9.76 19.08
N ASN A 113 16.91 -10.58 19.61
CA ASN A 113 18.31 -10.57 19.14
C ASN A 113 18.56 -11.39 17.86
N THR A 114 17.58 -12.17 17.40
CA THR A 114 17.68 -13.04 16.21
C THR A 114 16.90 -12.48 15.03
N ILE A 115 15.56 -12.43 15.11
CA ILE A 115 14.70 -12.11 13.96
C ILE A 115 14.59 -10.60 13.75
N ALA A 116 14.52 -9.80 14.82
CA ALA A 116 14.30 -8.36 14.71
C ALA A 116 15.50 -7.59 14.09
N ARG A 117 16.67 -8.22 13.99
CA ARG A 117 17.87 -7.67 13.33
C ARG A 117 17.67 -7.47 11.82
N PHE A 118 16.85 -8.29 11.20
CA PHE A 118 16.64 -8.30 9.75
C PHE A 118 15.22 -7.89 9.35
N ALA A 119 14.28 -7.92 10.29
CA ALA A 119 12.88 -7.57 10.03
C ALA A 119 12.67 -6.05 10.02
N SER A 120 11.98 -5.57 8.98
CA SER A 120 11.49 -4.19 8.89
C SER A 120 10.09 -4.03 9.50
N PHE A 121 9.66 -2.79 9.75
CA PHE A 121 8.28 -2.53 10.18
C PHE A 121 7.23 -2.96 9.14
N LYS A 122 7.55 -2.93 7.86
CA LYS A 122 6.72 -3.50 6.79
C LYS A 122 6.54 -5.00 6.94
N ASP A 123 7.58 -5.73 7.30
CA ASP A 123 7.51 -7.19 7.50
C ASP A 123 6.71 -7.54 8.75
N ALA A 124 6.92 -6.79 9.84
CA ALA A 124 6.14 -6.89 11.06
C ALA A 124 4.64 -6.64 10.82
N ALA A 125 4.29 -5.58 10.07
CA ALA A 125 2.92 -5.26 9.70
C ALA A 125 2.26 -6.43 8.93
N ARG A 126 2.95 -6.96 7.92
CA ARG A 126 2.49 -8.10 7.10
C ARG A 126 2.23 -9.35 7.95
N LEU A 127 3.16 -9.71 8.83
CA LEU A 127 3.03 -10.89 9.70
C LEU A 127 1.94 -10.71 10.78
N ALA A 128 1.77 -9.50 11.28
CA ALA A 128 0.78 -9.20 12.29
C ALA A 128 -0.64 -9.02 11.70
N GLY A 129 -0.75 -8.78 10.39
CA GLY A 129 -2.01 -8.45 9.72
C GLY A 129 -2.53 -7.07 10.12
N ILE A 130 -1.63 -6.10 10.28
CA ILE A 130 -1.92 -4.73 10.73
C ILE A 130 -1.44 -3.75 9.67
N SER A 131 -2.07 -2.58 9.60
CA SER A 131 -1.62 -1.51 8.71
C SER A 131 -0.21 -1.05 9.09
N VAL A 132 0.70 -1.02 8.11
CA VAL A 132 2.04 -0.43 8.31
C VAL A 132 1.93 1.05 8.66
N CYS A 133 0.98 1.79 8.07
CA CYS A 133 0.76 3.20 8.34
C CYS A 133 0.37 3.44 9.81
N GLU A 134 -0.53 2.62 10.36
CA GLU A 134 -0.95 2.72 11.76
C GLU A 134 0.24 2.58 12.72
N ILE A 135 1.14 1.62 12.44
CA ILE A 135 2.38 1.45 13.20
C ILE A 135 3.24 2.70 13.08
N LEU A 136 3.56 3.15 11.86
CA LEU A 136 4.47 4.28 11.65
C LEU A 136 3.95 5.57 12.29
N HIS A 137 2.67 5.90 12.14
CA HIS A 137 2.07 7.07 12.76
C HIS A 137 2.13 7.00 14.28
N THR A 138 1.76 5.86 14.87
CA THR A 138 1.79 5.68 16.33
C THR A 138 3.20 5.82 16.90
N LEU A 139 4.20 5.21 16.24
CA LEU A 139 5.59 5.29 16.68
C LEU A 139 6.15 6.71 16.54
N ASN A 140 5.97 7.35 15.38
CA ASN A 140 6.49 8.69 15.13
C ASN A 140 5.79 9.77 15.97
N LYS A 141 4.52 9.58 16.32
CA LYS A 141 3.79 10.42 17.28
C LYS A 141 4.39 10.36 18.68
N VAL A 142 4.78 9.16 19.15
CA VAL A 142 5.47 8.99 20.44
C VAL A 142 6.86 9.63 20.42
N LEU A 143 7.52 9.65 19.26
CA LEU A 143 8.81 10.30 19.07
C LEU A 143 8.72 11.81 18.80
N GLY A 144 7.53 12.38 18.63
CA GLY A 144 7.35 13.81 18.33
C GLY A 144 7.74 14.23 16.91
N VAL A 145 7.94 13.28 15.99
CA VAL A 145 8.41 13.54 14.61
C VAL A 145 7.40 13.10 13.54
N GLU A 146 6.12 13.02 13.91
CA GLU A 146 5.05 12.64 12.98
C GLU A 146 4.97 13.57 11.76
N ASP A 147 5.21 14.87 11.93
CA ASP A 147 5.22 15.83 10.81
C ASP A 147 6.36 15.57 9.81
N LYS A 148 7.50 15.04 10.27
CA LYS A 148 8.61 14.64 9.39
C LYS A 148 8.26 13.38 8.59
N LEU A 149 7.60 12.40 9.23
CA LEU A 149 7.06 11.22 8.54
C LEU A 149 6.08 11.65 7.45
N VAL A 150 5.18 12.58 7.77
CA VAL A 150 4.15 13.12 6.88
C VAL A 150 4.75 13.73 5.61
N GLN A 151 5.83 14.51 5.75
CA GLN A 151 6.54 15.11 4.62
C GLN A 151 7.18 14.07 3.71
N GLN A 152 7.71 12.98 4.27
CA GLN A 152 8.38 11.92 3.50
C GLN A 152 7.39 10.89 2.92
N MET A 153 6.22 10.71 3.55
CA MET A 153 5.23 9.71 3.18
C MET A 153 3.80 10.29 3.18
N PRO A 154 3.46 11.24 2.28
CA PRO A 154 2.14 11.87 2.26
C PRO A 154 0.99 10.87 2.02
N GLY A 155 1.24 9.80 1.26
CA GLY A 155 0.27 8.73 1.00
C GLY A 155 -0.09 7.86 2.22
N CYS A 156 0.69 7.91 3.31
CA CYS A 156 0.38 7.20 4.56
C CYS A 156 -0.65 7.94 5.43
N ILE A 157 -0.84 9.24 5.19
CA ILE A 157 -1.80 10.11 5.88
C ILE A 157 -3.16 10.05 5.23
N THR A 158 -3.21 9.87 3.90
CA THR A 158 -4.45 9.78 3.13
C THR A 158 -5.36 8.67 3.67
N THR A 159 -4.80 7.69 4.39
CA THR A 159 -5.56 6.60 5.02
C THR A 159 -5.97 6.85 6.48
N LEU A 160 -5.38 7.84 7.19
CA LEU A 160 -5.63 8.08 8.63
C LEU A 160 -6.21 9.46 8.94
N LYS A 161 -6.05 10.47 8.07
CA LYS A 161 -6.65 11.81 8.30
C LYS A 161 -7.99 12.04 7.60
N GLU A 162 -8.46 11.06 6.84
CA GLU A 162 -9.81 11.06 6.29
C GLU A 162 -10.46 9.69 6.56
N ASP A 163 -11.14 9.59 7.70
CA ASP A 163 -12.58 9.37 7.55
C ASP A 163 -13.10 10.54 6.71
N GLU A 164 -12.84 10.53 5.40
CA GLU A 164 -13.69 11.25 4.47
C GLU A 164 -15.06 10.71 4.84
N ILE A 165 -15.86 11.57 5.46
CA ILE A 165 -17.23 11.24 5.76
C ILE A 165 -17.80 10.97 4.38
N VAL A 166 -17.91 9.70 4.01
CA VAL A 166 -18.57 9.34 2.76
C VAL A 166 -20.00 9.80 2.99
N VAL A 167 -20.34 10.91 2.35
CA VAL A 167 -21.67 11.51 2.32
C VAL A 167 -22.37 10.89 1.12
N GLY A 168 -23.48 10.21 1.37
CA GLY A 168 -24.34 9.76 0.30
C GLY A 168 -25.19 10.91 -0.24
N GLU A 169 -25.62 10.80 -1.48
CA GLU A 169 -26.61 11.69 -2.08
C GLU A 169 -28.04 11.14 -1.93
N GLU A 170 -29.05 11.98 -2.18
CA GLU A 170 -30.44 11.51 -2.28
C GLU A 170 -30.60 10.56 -3.48
N ILE A 171 -31.45 9.56 -3.32
CA ILE A 171 -31.69 8.57 -4.37
C ILE A 171 -32.46 9.22 -5.52
N THR A 172 -31.87 9.18 -6.70
CA THR A 172 -32.53 9.58 -7.96
C THR A 172 -32.68 8.41 -8.94
N TRP A 173 -32.45 7.18 -8.49
CA TRP A 173 -32.49 5.95 -9.28
C TRP A 173 -33.51 4.95 -8.71
N GLU A 174 -34.00 4.03 -9.54
CA GLU A 174 -34.83 2.93 -9.08
C GLU A 174 -33.96 1.84 -8.47
N GLU A 175 -34.24 1.47 -7.23
CA GLU A 175 -33.43 0.50 -6.52
C GLU A 175 -33.84 -0.93 -6.84
N SER A 176 -32.86 -1.80 -6.92
CA SER A 176 -33.05 -3.25 -6.96
C SER A 176 -33.93 -3.67 -5.78
N VAL A 177 -34.68 -4.76 -5.95
CA VAL A 177 -35.46 -5.37 -4.86
C VAL A 177 -34.56 -6.22 -3.95
N GLU A 178 -33.43 -6.68 -4.47
CA GLU A 178 -32.51 -7.56 -3.75
C GLU A 178 -31.74 -6.80 -2.66
N ARG A 179 -31.59 -7.43 -1.48
CA ARG A 179 -30.92 -6.83 -0.31
C ARG A 179 -29.82 -7.76 0.16
N TYR A 180 -28.64 -7.19 0.39
CA TYR A 180 -27.46 -7.91 0.83
C TYR A 180 -27.09 -7.52 2.26
N ILE A 181 -26.62 -8.47 3.06
CA ILE A 181 -26.22 -8.22 4.45
C ILE A 181 -24.70 -8.10 4.51
N TYR A 182 -24.19 -6.98 5.00
CA TYR A 182 -22.76 -6.76 5.17
C TYR A 182 -22.27 -7.34 6.50
N ASN A 183 -21.27 -8.22 6.42
CA ASN A 183 -20.50 -8.73 7.56
C ASN A 183 -19.12 -9.23 7.06
N SER A 184 -18.28 -9.70 7.99
CA SER A 184 -16.91 -10.13 7.70
C SER A 184 -16.79 -11.33 6.75
N GLU A 185 -17.81 -12.18 6.64
CA GLU A 185 -17.79 -13.38 5.80
C GLU A 185 -18.14 -13.07 4.34
N VAL A 186 -18.99 -12.05 4.09
CA VAL A 186 -19.53 -11.73 2.75
C VAL A 186 -18.84 -10.51 2.11
N ILE A 187 -17.94 -9.82 2.82
CA ILE A 187 -17.29 -8.59 2.33
C ILE A 187 -16.59 -8.77 0.98
N THR A 188 -15.92 -9.90 0.76
CA THR A 188 -15.19 -10.18 -0.49
C THR A 188 -16.15 -10.33 -1.67
N GLU A 189 -17.29 -10.98 -1.47
CA GLU A 189 -18.33 -11.14 -2.49
C GLU A 189 -18.98 -9.79 -2.81
N LEU A 190 -19.28 -8.98 -1.79
CA LEU A 190 -19.86 -7.65 -1.98
C LEU A 190 -18.89 -6.71 -2.72
N MET A 191 -17.60 -6.79 -2.43
CA MET A 191 -16.57 -6.06 -3.17
C MET A 191 -16.52 -6.46 -4.65
N ASP A 192 -16.62 -7.77 -4.94
CA ASP A 192 -16.66 -8.27 -6.32
C ASP A 192 -17.92 -7.82 -7.07
N LYS A 193 -19.09 -7.83 -6.40
CA LYS A 193 -20.34 -7.31 -6.97
C LYS A 193 -20.25 -5.80 -7.26
N VAL A 194 -19.68 -5.02 -6.34
CA VAL A 194 -19.51 -3.57 -6.52
C VAL A 194 -18.52 -3.26 -7.64
N SER A 195 -17.43 -4.00 -7.77
CA SER A 195 -16.45 -3.77 -8.85
C SER A 195 -16.99 -4.12 -10.24
N LYS A 196 -17.94 -5.05 -10.33
CA LYS A 196 -18.55 -5.53 -11.58
C LYS A 196 -19.93 -4.94 -11.87
N LEU A 197 -20.36 -3.94 -11.11
CA LEU A 197 -21.67 -3.31 -11.28
C LEU A 197 -21.78 -2.70 -12.70
N LYS A 198 -22.72 -3.19 -13.52
CA LYS A 198 -22.87 -2.73 -14.91
C LYS A 198 -23.45 -1.31 -14.96
N PRO A 199 -23.30 -0.57 -16.07
CA PRO A 199 -24.00 0.69 -16.26
C PRO A 199 -25.49 0.57 -15.94
N GLN A 200 -26.03 1.53 -15.20
CA GLN A 200 -27.42 1.57 -14.72
C GLN A 200 -27.82 0.49 -13.69
N ASP A 201 -26.93 -0.42 -13.31
CA ASP A 201 -27.20 -1.36 -12.21
C ASP A 201 -26.97 -0.71 -10.84
N ASN A 202 -27.67 -1.23 -9.82
CA ASN A 202 -27.47 -0.85 -8.42
C ASN A 202 -27.47 -2.04 -7.46
N LEU A 203 -26.88 -1.83 -6.29
CA LEU A 203 -26.74 -2.81 -5.22
C LEU A 203 -27.17 -2.18 -3.90
N VAL A 204 -28.07 -2.84 -3.18
CA VAL A 204 -28.56 -2.37 -1.86
C VAL A 204 -28.08 -3.29 -0.74
N ILE A 205 -27.48 -2.68 0.27
CA ILE A 205 -26.79 -3.35 1.36
C ILE A 205 -27.34 -2.86 2.70
N ILE A 206 -27.60 -3.80 3.60
CA ILE A 206 -27.98 -3.57 4.99
C ILE A 206 -26.80 -3.94 5.88
N SER A 207 -26.46 -3.07 6.82
CA SER A 207 -25.34 -3.28 7.73
C SER A 207 -25.60 -2.74 9.12
N VAL A 208 -25.15 -3.46 10.15
CA VAL A 208 -25.23 -3.01 11.54
C VAL A 208 -24.25 -1.86 11.82
N GLU A 209 -23.09 -1.88 11.16
CA GLU A 209 -22.06 -0.85 11.24
C GLU A 209 -21.86 -0.14 9.90
N LYS A 210 -21.19 1.02 9.88
CA LYS A 210 -20.97 1.72 8.61
C LYS A 210 -19.90 0.95 7.80
N PRO A 211 -20.20 0.46 6.58
CA PRO A 211 -19.27 -0.38 5.82
C PRO A 211 -18.21 0.46 5.09
N ASN A 212 -17.36 1.17 5.84
CA ASN A 212 -16.43 2.18 5.32
C ASN A 212 -15.52 1.68 4.19
N ALA A 213 -15.03 0.44 4.27
CA ALA A 213 -14.18 -0.12 3.23
C ALA A 213 -14.92 -0.20 1.88
N LEU A 214 -16.16 -0.68 1.90
CA LEU A 214 -16.99 -0.83 0.69
C LEU A 214 -17.40 0.54 0.12
N LEU A 215 -17.71 1.49 1.00
CA LEU A 215 -18.04 2.86 0.62
C LEU A 215 -16.85 3.54 -0.07
N LYS A 216 -15.65 3.43 0.50
CA LYS A 216 -14.42 3.98 -0.12
C LYS A 216 -14.13 3.33 -1.48
N ALA A 217 -14.35 2.02 -1.60
CA ALA A 217 -14.20 1.32 -2.88
C ALA A 217 -15.18 1.84 -3.93
N ALA A 218 -16.46 2.00 -3.59
CA ALA A 218 -17.48 2.52 -4.49
C ALA A 218 -17.18 3.96 -4.95
N VAL A 219 -16.75 4.84 -4.04
CA VAL A 219 -16.29 6.20 -4.38
C VAL A 219 -15.10 6.15 -5.35
N GLY A 220 -14.11 5.29 -5.06
CA GLY A 220 -12.93 5.13 -5.93
C GLY A 220 -13.25 4.62 -7.33
N LEU A 221 -14.36 3.90 -7.50
CA LEU A 221 -14.87 3.43 -8.80
C LEU A 221 -15.75 4.48 -9.52
N GLY A 222 -15.99 5.64 -8.90
CA GLY A 222 -16.86 6.69 -9.42
C GLY A 222 -18.35 6.34 -9.40
N LEU A 223 -18.77 5.45 -8.48
CA LEU A 223 -20.17 5.06 -8.31
C LEU A 223 -20.90 6.07 -7.41
N LYS A 224 -22.20 6.24 -7.65
CA LYS A 224 -23.09 7.01 -6.78
C LYS A 224 -23.45 6.19 -5.55
N ILE A 225 -23.58 6.85 -4.41
CA ILE A 225 -23.88 6.19 -3.15
C ILE A 225 -24.97 6.97 -2.41
N ASN A 226 -25.95 6.26 -1.87
CA ASN A 226 -26.84 6.76 -0.84
C ASN A 226 -26.57 6.00 0.48
N ILE A 227 -26.66 6.70 1.60
CA ILE A 227 -26.47 6.13 2.94
C ILE A 227 -27.57 6.66 3.85
N GLU A 228 -28.42 5.76 4.30
CA GLU A 228 -29.43 6.06 5.31
C GLU A 228 -29.09 5.32 6.61
N LYS A 229 -29.22 6.01 7.73
CA LYS A 229 -29.05 5.41 9.06
C LYS A 229 -30.35 5.51 9.84
N ASN A 230 -31.01 4.37 10.02
CA ASN A 230 -32.12 4.21 10.96
C ASN A 230 -31.65 3.35 12.14
N ARG A 231 -32.23 2.15 12.31
CA ARG A 231 -31.72 1.14 13.25
C ARG A 231 -30.42 0.49 12.75
N GLU A 232 -30.35 0.28 11.45
CA GLU A 232 -29.21 -0.24 10.71
C GLU A 232 -28.87 0.75 9.60
N TYR A 233 -27.67 0.64 9.04
CA TYR A 233 -27.28 1.35 7.83
C TYR A 233 -27.89 0.65 6.62
N ARG A 234 -28.53 1.44 5.77
CA ARG A 234 -28.99 1.06 4.45
C ARG A 234 -28.15 1.84 3.44
N VAL A 235 -27.38 1.12 2.63
CA VAL A 235 -26.47 1.69 1.64
C VAL A 235 -26.95 1.27 0.25
N SER A 236 -27.09 2.22 -0.67
CA SER A 236 -27.36 1.95 -2.08
C SER A 236 -26.21 2.44 -2.91
N ILE A 237 -25.65 1.57 -3.75
CA ILE A 237 -24.53 1.87 -4.64
C ILE A 237 -25.05 1.75 -6.08
N PHE A 238 -24.88 2.78 -6.89
CA PHE A 238 -25.42 2.88 -8.23
C PHE A 238 -24.36 3.26 -9.26
N ASN A 239 -24.34 2.55 -10.39
CA ASN A 239 -23.49 2.91 -11.52
C ASN A 239 -24.24 3.85 -12.48
N ALA A 240 -24.03 5.15 -12.33
CA ALA A 240 -24.66 6.16 -13.18
C ALA A 240 -24.11 6.22 -14.61
N LYS A 241 -23.09 5.43 -14.96
CA LYS A 241 -22.57 5.41 -16.33
C LYS A 241 -23.70 5.05 -17.29
N PRO A 242 -23.80 5.72 -18.46
CA PRO A 242 -24.82 5.40 -19.43
C PRO A 242 -24.64 3.96 -19.91
N GLU A 243 -25.76 3.25 -20.08
CA GLU A 243 -25.74 1.94 -20.72
C GLU A 243 -25.25 2.12 -22.16
N LYS A 244 -24.02 1.66 -22.44
CA LYS A 244 -23.52 1.56 -23.80
C LYS A 244 -24.33 0.45 -24.45
N LYS A 245 -25.26 0.82 -25.34
CA LYS A 245 -25.95 -0.15 -26.18
C LYS A 245 -24.89 -0.99 -26.89
N ASP A 246 -25.03 -2.31 -26.83
CA ASP A 246 -24.23 -3.27 -27.58
C ASP A 246 -24.64 -3.20 -29.06
N ILE A 247 -24.32 -2.07 -29.68
CA ILE A 247 -24.46 -1.85 -31.12
C ILE A 247 -23.20 -2.45 -31.73
N ASP A 248 -23.38 -3.38 -32.68
CA ASP A 248 -22.26 -3.92 -33.45
C ASP A 248 -21.42 -2.74 -33.95
N TRP A 249 -20.13 -2.75 -33.60
CA TRP A 249 -19.24 -1.63 -33.90
C TRP A 249 -19.22 -1.29 -35.39
N LYS A 250 -19.54 -2.27 -36.25
CA LYS A 250 -19.66 -2.12 -37.71
C LYS A 250 -20.78 -1.16 -38.11
N GLU A 251 -21.84 -1.04 -37.32
CA GLU A 251 -22.95 -0.11 -37.57
C GLU A 251 -22.60 1.33 -37.22
N ARG A 252 -21.63 1.54 -36.31
CA ARG A 252 -21.18 2.87 -35.86
C ARG A 252 -19.74 3.21 -36.26
N LYS A 253 -19.11 2.40 -37.11
CA LYS A 253 -17.70 2.54 -37.51
C LYS A 253 -17.37 3.92 -38.10
N ASP A 254 -18.37 4.56 -38.71
CA ASP A 254 -18.25 5.87 -39.35
C ASP A 254 -18.28 7.04 -38.35
N GLU A 255 -18.62 6.78 -37.08
CA GLU A 255 -18.59 7.77 -35.98
C GLU A 255 -17.19 7.89 -35.35
N PHE A 256 -16.30 6.94 -35.63
CA PHE A 256 -14.95 6.93 -35.06
C PHE A 256 -14.10 8.09 -35.57
N GLU A 257 -13.16 8.53 -34.72
CA GLU A 257 -12.27 9.64 -35.05
C GLU A 257 -11.33 9.27 -36.21
N VAL A 258 -11.16 10.20 -37.15
CA VAL A 258 -10.35 10.01 -38.35
C VAL A 258 -8.89 10.39 -38.11
N LEU A 259 -7.98 9.46 -38.37
CA LEU A 259 -6.55 9.67 -38.52
C LEU A 259 -6.19 9.63 -40.01
N ASP A 260 -6.03 10.79 -40.64
CA ASP A 260 -5.62 10.88 -42.05
C ASP A 260 -4.10 11.05 -42.16
N VAL A 261 -3.42 10.05 -42.72
CA VAL A 261 -1.96 10.04 -42.86
C VAL A 261 -1.50 10.32 -44.30
N ARG A 262 -2.42 10.55 -45.25
CA ARG A 262 -2.11 10.73 -46.67
C ARG A 262 -1.27 11.97 -46.97
N THR A 263 -1.35 12.98 -46.10
CA THR A 263 -0.67 14.28 -46.25
C THR A 263 0.66 14.36 -45.51
N LEU A 264 1.01 13.32 -44.73
CA LEU A 264 2.22 13.32 -43.91
C LEU A 264 3.46 13.11 -44.78
N LYS A 265 4.50 13.92 -44.53
CA LYS A 265 5.79 13.83 -45.23
C LYS A 265 6.71 12.75 -44.63
N THR A 266 6.43 12.31 -43.42
CA THR A 266 7.21 11.33 -42.65
C THR A 266 6.44 10.03 -42.50
N ASN A 267 7.15 8.94 -42.20
CA ASN A 267 6.53 7.66 -41.93
C ASN A 267 5.49 7.79 -40.79
N PRO A 268 4.20 7.43 -41.02
CA PRO A 268 3.14 7.63 -40.04
C PRO A 268 3.10 6.56 -38.94
N PHE A 269 3.99 5.56 -38.98
CA PHE A 269 3.94 4.40 -38.08
C PHE A 269 3.85 4.78 -36.60
N ASP A 270 4.71 5.69 -36.12
CA ASP A 270 4.72 6.11 -34.71
C ASP A 270 3.43 6.81 -34.29
N ILE A 271 2.83 7.59 -35.20
CA ILE A 271 1.56 8.30 -34.95
C ILE A 271 0.41 7.29 -34.84
N ILE A 272 0.39 6.29 -35.71
CA ILE A 272 -0.63 5.23 -35.70
C ILE A 272 -0.49 4.40 -34.42
N LEU A 273 0.73 4.04 -34.03
CA LEU A 273 0.98 3.29 -32.81
C LEU A 273 0.56 4.08 -31.57
N LYS A 274 0.98 5.35 -31.47
CA LYS A 274 0.56 6.25 -30.39
C LYS A 274 -0.96 6.32 -30.31
N ARG A 275 -1.63 6.60 -31.42
CA ARG A 275 -3.11 6.67 -31.47
C ARG A 275 -3.75 5.38 -30.99
N SER A 276 -3.29 4.23 -31.49
CA SER A 276 -3.84 2.91 -31.10
C SER A 276 -3.70 2.62 -29.61
N SER A 277 -2.63 3.10 -28.97
CA SER A 277 -2.42 2.92 -27.53
C SER A 277 -3.37 3.74 -26.66
N GLU A 278 -3.91 4.84 -27.20
CA GLU A 278 -4.83 5.76 -26.52
C GLU A 278 -6.31 5.33 -26.66
N ILE A 279 -6.61 4.38 -27.55
CA ILE A 279 -7.99 3.89 -27.74
C ILE A 279 -8.40 3.00 -26.57
N GLU A 280 -9.55 3.31 -25.96
CA GLU A 280 -10.18 2.50 -24.91
C GLU A 280 -10.86 1.25 -25.48
N GLU A 281 -11.15 0.28 -24.62
CA GLU A 281 -11.94 -0.89 -25.01
C GLU A 281 -13.36 -0.48 -25.46
N ASN A 282 -13.91 -1.23 -26.43
CA ASN A 282 -15.16 -0.89 -27.10
C ASN A 282 -15.14 0.47 -27.81
N ASP A 283 -13.99 0.90 -28.31
CA ASP A 283 -13.86 2.11 -29.14
C ASP A 283 -12.94 1.89 -30.34
N GLY A 284 -12.80 2.88 -31.22
CA GLY A 284 -12.10 2.72 -32.49
C GLY A 284 -11.63 4.02 -33.15
N PHE A 285 -10.95 3.87 -34.29
CA PHE A 285 -10.51 4.98 -35.13
C PHE A 285 -10.48 4.58 -36.61
N ILE A 286 -10.56 5.59 -37.49
CA ILE A 286 -10.51 5.41 -38.96
C ILE A 286 -9.14 5.86 -39.46
N LEU A 287 -8.34 4.95 -40.01
CA LEU A 287 -7.08 5.26 -40.68
C LEU A 287 -7.33 5.50 -42.17
N LYS A 288 -7.09 6.72 -42.66
CA LYS A 288 -7.12 7.02 -44.10
C LYS A 288 -5.70 7.04 -44.66
N GLN A 289 -5.45 6.20 -45.67
CA GLN A 289 -4.17 6.14 -46.36
C GLN A 289 -4.29 5.78 -47.85
N ASN A 290 -3.18 5.79 -48.58
CA ASN A 290 -3.19 5.65 -50.04
C ASN A 290 -3.12 4.19 -50.54
N PHE A 291 -2.77 3.22 -49.68
CA PHE A 291 -2.61 1.81 -50.03
C PHE A 291 -3.19 0.92 -48.92
N GLU A 292 -3.12 -0.41 -49.02
CA GLU A 292 -3.56 -1.29 -47.93
C GLU A 292 -2.42 -1.52 -46.90
N PRO A 293 -2.59 -1.20 -45.60
CA PRO A 293 -1.52 -1.31 -44.61
C PRO A 293 -1.50 -2.68 -43.94
N THR A 294 -1.29 -3.77 -44.70
CA THR A 294 -1.30 -5.14 -44.16
C THR A 294 -0.41 -5.32 -42.91
N PRO A 295 0.83 -4.80 -42.84
CA PRO A 295 1.66 -4.96 -41.65
C PRO A 295 1.07 -4.31 -40.40
N ILE A 296 0.45 -3.12 -40.54
CA ILE A 296 -0.16 -2.39 -39.42
C ILE A 296 -1.41 -3.12 -38.95
N ILE A 297 -2.22 -3.63 -39.89
CA ILE A 297 -3.42 -4.40 -39.57
C ILE A 297 -3.06 -5.63 -38.75
N ASN A 298 -2.06 -6.41 -39.19
CA ASN A 298 -1.63 -7.60 -38.45
C ASN A 298 -1.14 -7.26 -37.04
N MET A 299 -0.30 -6.22 -36.92
CA MET A 299 0.19 -5.76 -35.62
C MET A 299 -0.94 -5.32 -34.69
N LEU A 300 -1.88 -4.50 -35.18
CA LEU A 300 -2.99 -4.03 -34.35
C LEU A 300 -3.96 -5.15 -33.98
N ASN A 301 -4.15 -6.14 -34.86
CA ASN A 301 -4.93 -7.33 -34.53
C ASN A 301 -4.32 -8.13 -33.36
N GLU A 302 -2.99 -8.26 -33.32
CA GLU A 302 -2.28 -8.84 -32.17
C GLU A 302 -2.44 -7.99 -30.90
N MET A 303 -2.59 -6.67 -31.05
CA MET A 303 -2.88 -5.73 -29.95
C MET A 303 -4.38 -5.68 -29.56
N GLY A 304 -5.19 -6.63 -30.05
CA GLY A 304 -6.60 -6.78 -29.66
C GLY A 304 -7.60 -6.03 -30.53
N PHE A 305 -7.17 -5.45 -31.66
CA PHE A 305 -8.09 -4.81 -32.59
C PHE A 305 -8.79 -5.82 -33.52
N GLU A 306 -9.96 -5.44 -34.00
CA GLU A 306 -10.61 -5.95 -35.21
C GLU A 306 -10.55 -4.84 -36.27
N SER A 307 -10.53 -5.19 -37.56
CA SER A 307 -10.45 -4.21 -38.64
C SER A 307 -11.34 -4.51 -39.83
N ILE A 308 -11.88 -3.47 -40.46
CA ILE A 308 -12.55 -3.51 -41.78
C ILE A 308 -11.79 -2.59 -42.73
N ILE A 309 -11.62 -3.02 -43.97
CA ILE A 309 -10.99 -2.23 -45.04
C ILE A 309 -12.08 -1.85 -46.05
N GLU A 310 -12.13 -0.58 -46.43
CA GLU A 310 -12.94 -0.08 -47.53
C GLU A 310 -12.06 0.70 -48.52
N SER A 311 -12.13 0.33 -49.79
CA SER A 311 -11.49 1.06 -50.89
C SER A 311 -12.49 2.06 -51.48
N LYS A 312 -12.15 3.35 -51.44
CA LYS A 312 -12.97 4.41 -52.03
C LYS A 312 -12.24 4.97 -53.26
N GLU A 313 -12.83 4.81 -54.44
CA GLU A 313 -12.20 5.09 -55.76
C GLU A 313 -11.53 6.47 -55.86
N GLN A 314 -12.01 7.48 -55.13
CA GLN A 314 -11.46 8.85 -55.11
C GLN A 314 -10.77 9.23 -53.79
N ASP A 315 -10.81 8.38 -52.78
CA ASP A 315 -10.49 8.73 -51.39
C ASP A 315 -9.46 7.79 -50.72
N GLY A 316 -8.84 6.92 -51.52
CA GLY A 316 -7.85 5.96 -51.06
C GLY A 316 -8.47 4.81 -50.27
N VAL A 317 -7.68 4.25 -49.35
CA VAL A 317 -8.04 3.12 -48.50
C VAL A 317 -8.36 3.62 -47.11
N TRP A 318 -9.54 3.24 -46.60
CA TRP A 318 -9.98 3.53 -45.25
C TRP A 318 -9.95 2.22 -44.46
N VAL A 319 -9.26 2.23 -43.33
CA VAL A 319 -9.19 1.10 -42.41
C VAL A 319 -9.84 1.49 -41.11
N TYR A 320 -10.93 0.83 -40.76
CA TYR A 320 -11.64 1.03 -39.50
C TYR A 320 -11.07 0.05 -38.49
N PHE A 321 -10.53 0.55 -37.38
CA PHE A 321 -10.00 -0.26 -36.29
C PHE A 321 -10.91 -0.16 -35.07
N TYR A 322 -11.24 -1.31 -34.48
CA TYR A 322 -12.05 -1.43 -33.27
C TYR A 322 -11.31 -2.23 -32.20
N LYS A 323 -11.16 -1.68 -30.99
CA LYS A 323 -10.50 -2.36 -29.87
C LYS A 323 -11.50 -3.23 -29.12
N LYS A 324 -11.33 -4.55 -29.24
CA LYS A 324 -12.21 -5.51 -28.57
C LYS A 324 -12.07 -5.39 -27.05
N PRO A 325 -13.16 -5.57 -26.28
CA PRO A 325 -13.08 -5.67 -24.84
C PRO A 325 -12.29 -6.93 -24.45
N ILE A 326 -11.49 -6.84 -23.39
CA ILE A 326 -10.74 -7.99 -22.90
C ILE A 326 -11.73 -8.93 -22.21
N SER A 327 -12.12 -10.02 -22.88
CA SER A 327 -12.89 -11.08 -22.24
C SER A 327 -11.98 -11.90 -21.31
N GLU A 328 -12.16 -11.81 -19.99
CA GLU A 328 -11.60 -12.78 -19.05
C GLU A 328 -12.27 -14.14 -19.28
N ASN A 329 -11.67 -15.01 -20.11
CA ASN A 329 -11.88 -16.45 -20.06
C ASN A 329 -10.90 -17.20 -20.99
N VAL A 330 -9.78 -17.68 -20.46
CA VAL A 330 -9.11 -18.89 -20.99
C VAL A 330 -8.57 -19.70 -19.81
N GLY A 331 -9.31 -20.75 -19.43
CA GLY A 331 -8.93 -21.61 -18.31
C GLY A 331 -9.78 -22.86 -18.11
N LYS A 332 -10.37 -23.43 -19.17
CA LYS A 332 -10.79 -24.84 -19.15
C LYS A 332 -10.13 -25.57 -20.31
N LYS A 333 -9.09 -26.33 -20.00
CA LYS A 333 -8.61 -27.42 -20.84
C LYS A 333 -9.56 -28.59 -20.62
N ASP A 334 -10.36 -28.90 -21.63
CA ASP A 334 -11.04 -30.19 -21.74
C ASP A 334 -9.97 -31.29 -21.84
N ASN A 335 -9.87 -32.10 -20.79
CA ASN A 335 -9.23 -33.40 -20.86
C ASN A 335 -10.32 -34.42 -21.19
N ASP A 336 -10.61 -34.60 -22.48
CA ASP A 336 -11.25 -35.82 -22.95
C ASP A 336 -10.19 -36.93 -22.92
N LYS A 337 -10.28 -37.80 -21.91
CA LYS A 337 -9.68 -39.13 -21.96
C LYS A 337 -10.72 -40.09 -22.55
N PRO A 338 -10.40 -40.86 -23.59
CA PRO A 338 -11.27 -41.93 -24.02
C PRO A 338 -11.28 -43.04 -22.98
N SER A 339 -12.49 -43.43 -22.60
CA SER A 339 -12.80 -44.60 -21.79
C SER A 339 -12.27 -45.87 -22.46
N VAL A 340 -11.59 -46.72 -21.68
CA VAL A 340 -11.39 -48.15 -21.97
C VAL A 340 -12.18 -48.94 -20.94
#